data_AF-A0A1I4T584-F1
#
_entry.id   AF-A0A1I4T584-F1
#
_cell.length_a   1.000
_cell.length_b   1.000
_cell.length_c   1.000
_cell.angle_alpha   90.00
_cell.angle_beta   90.00
_cell.angle_gamma   90.00
#
_symmetry.space_group_name_H-M   'P 1'
#
loop_
_entity.id
_entity.type
_entity.pdbx_description
1 polymer ?
#
loop_
_entity_poly.entity_id
_entity_poly.type
_entity_poly.pdbx_seq_one_letter_code
_entity_poly.pdbx_strand_id
1 'polypeptide(L)' 'MARWIIRADVAEVVEACDQGDMGEAREATALVLSRLDELPARYTKAPHSNGIPFPCHQAP' A
#
# COMPACT_ATOMS: atom_id res chain seq x y z
N MET A 1 -1.35 11.47 -10.46
CA MET A 1 0.04 11.18 -10.04
C MET A 1 0.02 10.12 -8.94
N ALA A 2 0.07 8.83 -9.25
CA ALA A 2 0.01 7.74 -8.24
C ALA A 2 0.99 6.58 -8.51
N ARG A 3 1.79 6.66 -9.58
CA ARG A 3 2.61 5.54 -10.08
C ARG A 3 3.98 5.39 -9.40
N TRP A 4 4.28 6.20 -8.38
CA TRP A 4 5.64 6.32 -7.82
C TRP A 4 5.74 6.18 -6.30
N ILE A 5 4.63 6.20 -5.57
CA ILE A 5 4.66 6.26 -4.09
C ILE A 5 5.08 4.90 -3.49
N ILE A 6 4.43 3.79 -3.88
CA ILE A 6 4.73 2.47 -3.30
C ILE A 6 6.17 2.01 -3.60
N ARG A 7 6.71 2.34 -4.78
CA ARG A 7 8.08 1.92 -5.14
C ARG A 7 9.15 2.66 -4.32
N ALA A 8 8.92 3.93 -4.00
CA ALA A 8 9.82 4.69 -3.14
C ALA A 8 9.76 4.17 -1.70
N ASP A 9 8.54 3.97 -1.17
CA ASP A 9 8.35 3.49 0.20
C ASP A 9 8.96 2.09 0.42
N VAL A 10 8.90 1.20 -0.59
CA VAL A 10 9.54 -0.12 -0.53
C VAL A 10 11.08 -0.02 -0.62
N ALA A 11 11.61 0.97 -1.35
CA ALA A 11 13.06 1.18 -1.41
C ALA A 11 13.61 1.59 -0.04
N GLU A 12 12.91 2.46 0.69
CA GLU A 12 13.28 2.86 2.06
C GLU A 12 13.33 1.66 3.02
N VAL A 13 12.36 0.74 2.94
CA VAL A 13 12.39 -0.51 3.72
C VAL A 13 13.63 -1.34 3.41
N VAL A 14 13.98 -1.49 2.13
CA VAL A 14 15.13 -2.30 1.69
C VAL A 14 16.45 -1.65 2.12
N GLU A 15 16.58 -0.33 1.99
CA GLU A 15 17.77 0.41 2.43
C GLU A 15 17.98 0.31 3.95
N ALA A 16 16.92 0.44 4.76
CA ALA A 16 17.02 0.27 6.20
C ALA A 16 17.43 -1.17 6.58
N CYS A 17 16.91 -2.18 5.88
CA CYS A 17 17.33 -3.57 6.06
C CYS A 17 18.82 -3.79 5.70
N ASP A 18 19.28 -3.19 4.59
CA ASP A 18 20.67 -3.31 4.13
C ASP A 18 21.65 -2.66 5.12
N GLN A 19 21.22 -1.57 5.76
CA GLN A 19 21.97 -0.89 6.82
C GLN A 19 21.90 -1.62 8.17
N GLY A 20 21.07 -2.66 8.30
CA GLY A 20 20.82 -3.38 9.55
C GLY A 20 19.99 -2.60 10.56
N ASP A 21 19.40 -1.47 10.17
CA ASP A 21 18.50 -0.69 11.02
C ASP A 21 17.09 -1.28 10.98
N MET A 22 16.89 -2.31 11.80
CA MET A 22 15.60 -3.00 11.92
C MET A 22 14.51 -2.12 12.57
N GLY A 23 14.89 -1.03 13.25
CA GLY A 23 13.95 -0.07 13.81
C GLY A 23 13.32 0.75 12.69
N GLU A 24 14.17 1.40 11.88
CA GLU A 24 13.75 2.17 10.71
C GLU A 24 13.01 1.29 9.70
N ALA A 25 13.51 0.08 9.43
CA ALA A 25 12.84 -0.85 8.52
C ALA A 25 11.42 -1.19 8.97
N ARG A 26 11.19 -1.33 10.29
CA ARG A 26 9.87 -1.60 10.85
C ARG A 26 8.95 -0.40 10.73
N GLU A 27 9.44 0.81 10.98
CA GLU A 27 8.66 2.04 10.83
C GLU A 27 8.26 2.29 9.37
N ALA A 28 9.22 2.18 8.44
CA ALA A 28 8.97 2.28 7.01
C ALA A 28 7.96 1.21 6.53
N THR A 29 8.07 -0.02 7.04
CA THR A 29 7.11 -1.10 6.71
C THR A 29 5.70 -0.77 7.21
N ALA A 30 5.56 -0.22 8.42
CA ALA A 30 4.26 0.16 8.96
C ALA A 30 3.58 1.25 8.10
N LEU A 31 4.36 2.19 7.57
CA LEU A 31 3.86 3.22 6.65
C LEU A 31 3.39 2.63 5.32
N VAL A 32 4.15 1.70 4.74
CA VAL A 32 3.76 0.99 3.50
C VAL A 32 2.44 0.25 3.73
N LEU A 33 2.32 -0.50 4.82
CA LEU A 33 1.12 -1.28 5.12
C LEU A 33 -0.10 -0.38 5.34
N SER A 34 0.04 0.71 6.09
CA SER A 34 -1.06 1.68 6.28
C SER A 34 -1.55 2.26 4.96
N ARG A 35 -0.64 2.57 4.02
CA ARG A 35 -1.01 3.08 2.69
C ARG A 35 -1.69 2.00 1.83
N LEU A 36 -1.27 0.74 1.97
CA LEU A 36 -1.91 -0.42 1.34
C LEU A 36 -3.31 -0.68 1.88
N ASP A 37 -3.55 -0.52 3.17
CA ASP A 37 -4.89 -0.68 3.77
C ASP A 37 -5.85 0.42 3.33
N GLU A 38 -5.34 1.64 3.08
CA GLU A 38 -6.13 2.75 2.56
C GLU A 38 -6.43 2.63 1.06
N LEU A 39 -5.64 1.87 0.30
CA LEU A 39 -5.79 1.73 -1.15
C LEU A 39 -7.16 1.14 -1.52
N PRO A 40 -7.64 0.02 -0.94
CA PRO A 40 -8.98 -0.48 -1.14
C PRO A 40 -10.05 0.57 -0.86
N ALA A 41 -9.95 1.33 0.24
CA ALA A 41 -10.94 2.36 0.55
C ALA A 41 -10.98 3.47 -0.51
N ARG A 42 -9.83 3.84 -1.09
CA ARG A 42 -9.74 4.83 -2.17
C ARG A 42 -10.27 4.30 -3.50
N TYR A 43 -9.96 3.04 -3.82
CA TYR A 43 -10.31 2.41 -5.11
C TYR A 43 -11.68 1.75 -5.13
N THR A 44 -12.31 1.45 -3.99
CA THR A 44 -13.70 0.93 -3.92
C THR A 44 -14.73 2.06 -3.86
N LYS A 45 -14.42 3.18 -3.18
CA LYS A 45 -15.34 4.29 -3.03
C LYS A 45 -15.71 4.94 -4.38
N ALA A 46 -14.75 5.08 -5.29
CA ALA A 46 -14.98 5.65 -6.62
C ALA A 46 -15.91 4.80 -7.54
N PRO A 47 -15.71 3.48 -7.72
CA PRO A 47 -16.61 2.64 -8.51
C PRO A 47 -17.98 2.42 -7.86
N HIS A 48 -18.06 2.29 -6.53
CA HIS A 48 -19.35 2.17 -5.83
C HIS A 48 -20.21 3.43 -5.99
N SER A 49 -19.60 4.63 -5.93
CA SER A 49 -20.30 5.89 -6.19
C SER A 49 -20.76 6.07 -7.64
N ASN A 50 -20.23 5.28 -8.59
CA ASN A 50 -20.59 5.33 -10.01
C ASN A 50 -21.35 4.07 -10.48
N GLY A 51 -21.81 3.22 -9.54
CA GLY A 51 -22.61 2.03 -9.86
C GLY A 51 -21.86 0.91 -10.60
N ILE A 52 -20.52 0.91 -10.57
CA ILE A 52 -19.70 -0.12 -11.21
C ILE A 52 -19.47 -1.24 -10.20
N PRO A 53 -19.98 -2.46 -10.43
CA PRO A 53 -19.75 -3.59 -9.53
C PRO A 53 -18.26 -3.94 -9.50
N PHE A 54 -17.69 -3.97 -8.29
CA PHE A 54 -16.32 -4.40 -8.10
C PHE A 54 -16.24 -5.92 -8.33
N PRO A 55 -15.32 -6.42 -9.18
CA PRO A 55 -15.09 -7.85 -9.27
C PRO A 55 -14.28 -8.25 -8.03
N CYS A 56 -14.97 -8.41 -6.90
CA CYS A 56 -14.39 -9.09 -5.75
C CYS A 56 -14.13 -10.53 -6.21
N HIS A 57 -12.88 -10.99 -6.19
CA HIS A 57 -12.63 -12.42 -6.20
C HIS A 57 -13.36 -12.99 -4.98
N GLN A 58 -14.51 -13.63 -5.22
CA GLN A 58 -15.19 -14.41 -4.20
C GLN A 58 -14.31 -15.64 -4.01
N ALA A 59 -13.50 -15.62 -2.96
CA ALA A 59 -12.89 -16.86 -2.47
C ALA A 59 -14.02 -17.74 -1.90
N PRO A 60 -13.96 -19.06 -2.10
CA PRO A 60 -14.97 -19.99 -1.60
C PRO A 60 -15.07 -20.02 -0.07
#